data_AF-A0A1Q7YBN7-F1
#
_entry.id   AF-A0A1Q7YBN7-F1
#
_cell.length_a   1.000
_cell.length_b   1.000
_cell.length_c   1.000
_cell.angle_alpha   90.00
_cell.angle_beta   90.00
_cell.angle_gamma   90.00
#
_symmetry.space_group_name_H-M   'P 1'
#
loop_
_entity.id
_entity.type
_entity.pdbx_description
1 polymer ?
#
loop_
_entity_poly.entity_id
_entity_poly.type
_entity_poly.pdbx_seq_one_letter_code
_entity_poly.pdbx_strand_id
1 'polypeptide(L)'
;MTYVITQPCIGVKDASCVDVCPVDCIHPNSNEPEFDEQQLYINPNECIDCGACEPACPFTAIFEESAVPEEWQSFIHINADFFKNEHLRDRQPVKRIVL
;
A
#
# COMPACT_ATOMS: atom_id res chain seq x y z
N MET A 1 -12.71 6.97 0.42
CA MET A 1 -11.49 7.67 -0.03
C MET A 1 -10.38 6.63 0.07
N THR A 2 -9.12 6.96 -0.21
CA THR A 2 -8.00 6.06 0.10
C THR A 2 -6.77 6.86 0.48
N TYR A 3 -5.81 6.20 1.11
CA TYR A 3 -4.43 6.67 1.16
C TYR A 3 -3.63 6.17 -0.03
N VAL A 4 -2.59 6.92 -0.41
CA VAL A 4 -1.79 6.70 -1.62
C VAL A 4 -0.30 6.82 -1.27
N ILE A 5 0.48 5.82 -1.65
CA ILE A 5 1.95 5.87 -1.57
C ILE A 5 2.52 6.53 -2.82
N THR A 6 3.37 7.54 -2.63
CA THR A 6 3.97 8.36 -3.69
C THR A 6 5.48 8.16 -3.81
N GLN A 7 6.09 8.93 -4.71
CA GLN A 7 7.49 8.83 -5.11
C GLN A 7 8.53 8.64 -3.98
N PRO A 8 8.43 9.27 -2.79
CA PRO A 8 9.45 9.11 -1.75
C PRO A 8 9.59 7.67 -1.21
N CYS A 9 8.66 6.76 -1.49
CA CYS A 9 8.77 5.35 -1.11
C CYS A 9 9.70 4.55 -2.04
N ILE A 10 9.91 5.01 -3.28
CA ILE A 10 10.64 4.28 -4.31
C ILE A 10 12.08 3.99 -3.86
N GLY A 11 12.46 2.71 -3.83
CA GLY A 11 13.80 2.24 -3.44
C GLY A 11 14.10 2.30 -1.93
N VAL A 12 13.17 2.83 -1.12
CA VAL A 12 13.34 2.92 0.34
C VAL A 12 12.61 1.77 1.02
N LYS A 13 11.30 1.61 0.75
CA LYS A 13 10.46 0.49 1.22
C LYS A 13 10.65 0.15 2.71
N ASP A 14 10.65 1.17 3.58
CA ASP A 14 10.84 1.03 5.04
C ASP A 14 9.80 0.13 5.72
N ALA A 15 8.61 0.00 5.14
CA ALA A 15 7.52 -0.87 5.59
C ALA A 15 6.93 -0.59 6.98
N SER A 16 7.35 0.46 7.71
CA SER A 16 6.71 0.89 8.97
C SER A 16 5.20 1.16 8.85
N CYS A 17 4.73 1.53 7.66
CA CYS A 17 3.30 1.72 7.39
C CYS A 17 2.49 0.41 7.39
N VAL A 18 3.12 -0.72 7.10
CA VAL A 18 2.47 -2.05 7.08
C VAL A 18 2.06 -2.45 8.49
N ASP A 19 2.94 -2.26 9.48
CA ASP A 19 2.73 -2.66 10.88
C ASP A 19 1.56 -1.93 11.56
N VAL A 20 1.20 -0.75 11.06
CA VAL A 20 0.12 0.09 11.61
C VAL A 20 -1.18 -0.02 10.84
N CYS A 21 -1.20 -0.73 9.71
CA CYS A 21 -2.41 -0.86 8.89
C CYS A 21 -3.38 -1.88 9.51
N PRO A 22 -4.58 -1.47 9.97
CA PRO A 22 -5.50 -2.36 10.68
C PRO A 22 -6.18 -3.42 9.79
N VAL A 23 -6.10 -3.25 8.48
CA VAL A 23 -6.77 -4.10 7.47
C VAL A 23 -5.78 -4.77 6.53
N ASP A 24 -4.47 -4.62 6.80
CA ASP A 24 -3.39 -5.25 6.02
C ASP A 24 -3.50 -5.00 4.51
N CYS A 25 -3.76 -3.75 4.12
CA CYS A 25 -4.00 -3.38 2.72
C CYS A 25 -2.77 -2.77 2.02
N ILE A 26 -1.56 -2.98 2.55
CA ILE A 26 -0.31 -2.39 2.04
C ILE A 26 0.66 -3.49 1.61
N HIS A 27 0.94 -3.54 0.30
CA HIS A 27 1.72 -4.60 -0.32
C HIS A 27 2.70 -4.03 -1.35
N PRO A 28 3.84 -4.68 -1.63
CA PRO A 28 4.26 -5.94 -1.05
C PRO A 28 4.99 -5.79 0.28
N ASN A 29 4.67 -6.60 1.29
CA ASN A 29 5.44 -6.60 2.54
C ASN A 29 6.75 -7.39 2.40
N SER A 30 7.64 -7.30 3.40
CA SER A 30 8.99 -7.90 3.37
C SER A 30 9.02 -9.44 3.24
N ASN A 31 7.89 -10.11 3.45
CA ASN A 31 7.76 -11.55 3.32
C ASN A 31 7.14 -11.97 1.97
N GLU A 32 6.76 -11.03 1.13
CA GLU A 32 6.12 -11.29 -0.16
C GLU A 32 7.15 -11.36 -1.29
N PRO A 33 7.01 -12.33 -2.22
CA PRO A 33 7.92 -12.47 -3.36
C PRO A 33 7.92 -11.25 -4.29
N GLU A 34 6.87 -10.43 -4.22
CA GLU A 34 6.77 -9.17 -4.94
C GLU A 34 7.57 -8.04 -4.26
N PHE A 35 8.25 -8.26 -3.13
CA PHE A 35 9.04 -7.21 -2.45
C PHE A 35 10.15 -6.60 -3.31
N ASP A 36 10.51 -7.20 -4.45
CA ASP A 36 11.41 -6.63 -5.46
C ASP A 36 10.80 -5.47 -6.26
N GLU A 37 9.50 -5.19 -6.10
CA GLU A 37 8.84 -4.02 -6.66
C GLU A 37 9.50 -2.70 -6.23
N GLN A 38 9.25 -1.64 -7.02
CA GLN A 38 9.92 -0.36 -6.82
C GLN A 38 9.53 0.32 -5.51
N GLN A 39 8.31 0.11 -5.04
CA GLN A 39 7.73 0.71 -3.84
C GLN A 39 6.65 -0.19 -3.24
N LEU A 40 6.10 0.24 -2.11
CA LEU A 40 4.89 -0.33 -1.53
C LEU A 40 3.65 0.36 -2.15
N TYR A 41 2.50 -0.30 -2.11
CA TYR A 41 1.24 0.14 -2.70
C TYR A 41 0.09 -0.11 -1.71
N ILE A 42 -0.86 0.82 -1.68
CA ILE A 42 -2.08 0.71 -0.86
C ILE A 42 -3.22 0.23 -1.74
N ASN A 43 -3.93 -0.83 -1.33
CA ASN A 43 -5.12 -1.30 -2.03
C ASN A 43 -6.32 -0.38 -1.73
N PRO A 44 -6.81 0.40 -2.71
CA PRO A 44 -7.88 1.36 -2.47
C PRO A 44 -9.23 0.69 -2.19
N ASN A 45 -9.39 -0.59 -2.51
CA ASN A 45 -10.64 -1.32 -2.25
C ASN A 45 -10.72 -1.85 -0.80
N GLU A 46 -9.58 -1.96 -0.12
CA GLU A 46 -9.49 -2.48 1.25
C GLU A 46 -9.13 -1.39 2.26
N CYS A 47 -8.51 -0.29 1.82
CA CYS A 47 -8.25 0.86 2.67
C CYS A 47 -9.56 1.40 3.29
N ILE A 48 -9.52 1.63 4.61
CA ILE A 48 -10.66 2.13 5.39
C ILE A 48 -10.48 3.58 5.85
N ASP A 49 -9.59 4.34 5.22
CA ASP A 49 -9.36 5.77 5.51
C ASP A 49 -9.02 6.09 6.97
N CYS A 50 -8.33 5.18 7.68
CA CYS A 50 -8.04 5.37 9.11
C CYS A 50 -6.89 6.34 9.41
N GLY A 51 -6.03 6.62 8.42
CA GLY A 51 -4.90 7.56 8.56
C GLY A 51 -3.72 7.12 9.40
N ALA A 52 -3.70 5.89 9.92
CA ALA A 52 -2.60 5.41 10.76
C ALA A 52 -1.24 5.33 10.03
N CYS A 53 -1.26 5.06 8.72
CA CYS A 53 -0.05 4.88 7.91
C CYS A 53 0.68 6.19 7.57
N GLU A 54 -0.03 7.31 7.46
CA GLU A 54 0.54 8.63 7.11
C GLU A 54 1.62 9.10 8.09
N PRO A 55 1.38 9.21 9.42
CA PRO A 55 2.41 9.62 10.37
C PRO A 55 3.46 8.53 10.64
N ALA A 56 3.20 7.28 10.25
CA ALA A 56 4.13 6.17 10.43
C ALA A 56 5.24 6.16 9.36
N CYS A 57 5.03 6.81 8.21
CA CYS A 57 6.04 6.86 7.15
C CYS A 57 7.12 7.91 7.47
N PRO A 58 8.38 7.52 7.72
CA PRO A 58 9.45 8.48 8.06
C PRO A 58 9.85 9.38 6.89
N PHE A 59 9.46 9.04 5.67
CA PHE A 59 9.77 9.77 4.44
C PHE A 59 8.61 10.62 3.91
N THR A 60 7.49 10.69 4.66
CA THR A 60 6.29 11.44 4.26
C THR A 60 5.85 11.06 2.83
N ALA A 61 5.81 9.77 2.54
CA ALA A 61 5.48 9.23 1.22
C ALA A 61 3.98 8.90 1.06
N ILE A 62 3.17 9.12 2.10
CA ILE A 62 1.79 8.67 2.17
C ILE A 62 0.89 9.88 2.33
N PHE A 63 -0.13 9.98 1.47
CA PHE A 63 -1.08 11.09 1.45
C PHE A 63 -2.49 10.53 1.34
N GLU A 64 -3.48 11.23 1.91
CA GLU A 64 -4.87 11.06 1.50
C GLU A 64 -4.98 11.40 0.01
N GLU A 65 -5.80 10.66 -0.76
CA GLU A 65 -5.98 10.85 -2.22
C GLU A 65 -6.20 12.32 -2.62
N SER A 66 -7.02 13.06 -1.88
CA SER A 66 -7.29 14.49 -2.12
C SER A 66 -6.14 15.43 -1.76
N ALA A 67 -5.18 14.95 -0.95
CA ALA A 67 -4.00 15.70 -0.52
C ALA A 67 -2.74 15.33 -1.32
N VAL A 68 -2.84 14.41 -2.29
CA VAL A 68 -1.71 14.04 -3.16
C VAL A 68 -1.24 15.27 -3.96
N PRO A 69 0.05 15.65 -3.85
CA PRO A 69 0.63 16.74 -4.63
C PRO A 69 0.41 16.56 -6.14
N GLU A 70 0.25 17.66 -6.88
CA GLU A 70 -0.07 17.66 -8.31
C GLU A 70 0.92 16.83 -9.14
N GLU A 71 2.20 16.90 -8.80
CA GLU A 71 3.29 16.14 -9.44
C GLU A 71 3.19 14.62 -9.25
N TRP A 72 2.43 14.14 -8.26
CA TRP A 72 2.29 12.71 -7.92
C TRP A 72 0.88 12.17 -8.12
N GLN A 73 0.00 12.90 -8.80
CA GLN A 73 -1.38 12.47 -9.08
C GLN A 73 -1.45 11.11 -9.80
N SER A 74 -0.45 10.78 -10.64
CA SER A 74 -0.35 9.48 -11.29
C SER A 74 -0.25 8.30 -10.32
N PHE A 75 0.29 8.53 -9.10
CA PHE A 75 0.45 7.48 -8.10
C PHE A 75 -0.88 6.91 -7.59
N ILE A 76 -1.97 7.67 -7.69
CA ILE A 76 -3.32 7.20 -7.34
C ILE A 76 -3.66 5.95 -8.17
N HIS A 77 -3.49 6.05 -9.49
CA HIS A 77 -3.75 4.91 -10.38
C HIS A 77 -2.66 3.84 -10.29
N ILE A 78 -1.39 4.19 -10.09
CA ILE A 78 -0.31 3.21 -9.91
C ILE A 78 -0.60 2.29 -8.71
N ASN A 79 -1.03 2.85 -7.57
CA ASN A 79 -1.40 2.07 -6.39
C ASN A 79 -2.58 1.13 -6.70
N ALA A 80 -3.63 1.64 -7.36
CA ALA A 80 -4.79 0.83 -7.73
C ALA A 80 -4.47 -0.27 -8.75
N ASP A 81 -3.64 0.05 -9.76
CA ASP A 81 -3.27 -0.83 -10.87
C ASP A 81 -2.47 -2.04 -10.40
N PHE A 82 -1.68 -1.89 -9.35
CA PHE A 82 -0.97 -3.01 -8.71
C PHE A 82 -1.92 -4.17 -8.34
N PHE A 83 -3.15 -3.88 -7.91
CA PHE A 83 -4.14 -4.89 -7.49
C PHE A 83 -5.13 -5.31 -8.59
N LYS A 84 -4.96 -4.82 -9.83
CA LYS A 84 -5.86 -5.16 -10.95
C LYS A 84 -5.64 -6.55 -11.54
N ASN A 85 -4.46 -7.14 -11.34
CA ASN A 85 -4.16 -8.48 -11.87
C ASN A 85 -4.54 -9.59 -10.89
N GLU A 86 -5.26 -10.61 -11.37
CA GLU A 86 -5.84 -11.67 -10.52
C GLU A 86 -4.80 -12.52 -9.77
N HIS A 87 -3.57 -12.61 -10.26
CA HIS A 87 -2.50 -13.38 -9.59
C HIS A 87 -2.06 -12.80 -8.24
N LEU A 88 -2.47 -11.57 -7.90
CA LEU A 88 -2.16 -10.90 -6.63
C LEU A 88 -3.37 -10.84 -5.68
N ARG A 89 -4.58 -11.20 -6.14
CA ARG A 89 -5.83 -11.09 -5.36
C ARG A 89 -6.09 -12.28 -4.43
N ASP A 90 -5.48 -13.43 -4.69
CA ASP A 90 -5.70 -14.68 -3.92
C ASP A 90 -4.93 -14.75 -2.59
N ARG A 91 -4.33 -13.63 -2.12
CA ARG A 91 -3.55 -13.59 -0.88
C ARG A 91 -4.16 -12.77 0.25
N GLN A 92 -5.47 -12.51 0.21
CA GLN A 92 -6.22 -12.31 1.47
C GLN A 92 -5.80 -13.40 2.46
N PRO A 93 -5.73 -13.11 3.77
CA PRO A 93 -5.40 -14.11 4.77
C PRO A 93 -6.55 -15.12 4.79
N VAL A 94 -6.50 -16.11 3.89
CA VAL A 94 -7.24 -17.34 4.09
C VAL A 94 -6.71 -17.85 5.42
N LYS A 95 -7.54 -17.73 6.45
CA LYS A 95 -7.75 -18.77 7.45
C LYS A 95 -7.66 -20.10 6.71
N ARG A 96 -6.43 -20.58 6.52
CA ARG A 96 -6.14 -21.82 5.82
C ARG A 96 -6.52 -22.88 6.82
N ILE A 97 -7.79 -23.27 6.73
CA ILE A 97 -8.28 -24.63 6.86
C ILE A 97 -7.51 -25.39 7.95
N VAL A 98 -8.07 -25.38 9.16
CA VAL A 98 -7.85 -26.47 10.11
C VAL A 98 -8.45 -27.71 9.45
N LEU A 99 -7.61 -28.50 8.78
CA LEU A 99 -7.84 -29.92 8.55
C LEU A 99 -7.06 -30.68 9.61
#